data_AF-A0A2V6UE06-F1
#
_entry.id   AF-A0A2V6UE06-F1
#
_cell.length_a   1.000
_cell.length_b   1.000
_cell.length_c   1.000
_cell.angle_alpha   90.00
_cell.angle_beta   90.00
_cell.angle_gamma   90.00
#
_symmetry.space_group_name_H-M   'P 1'
#
loop_
_entity.id
_entity.type
_entity.pdbx_description
1 polymer ?
#
loop_
_entity_poly.entity_id
_entity_poly.type
_entity_poly.pdbx_seq_one_letter_code
_entity_poly.pdbx_strand_id
1 'polypeptide(L)'
;NFHAGMVEVYDKNFTLVNEFTDATVGLNFAPFGIQNIGGQLYVTFAKQKLPDKHDDDAGPGNGFVDVFDPDGTFVRRVASHGTLNSPWGLAVAPDGFGKFSRDLLVGNFGDGRINAFGVSTGEFEGQLIDPEGNPLTMNGLWALQFGNGAPNGGSRQTLFFTAGIADESHGLFGSIRAGSGQEDNEDE
;
A
#
# COMPACT_ATOMS: atom_id res chain seq x y z
N ASN A 1 8.17 -5.47 12.83
CA ASN A 1 8.86 -6.77 12.92
C ASN A 1 7.97 -7.84 12.30
N PHE A 2 8.19 -8.13 11.01
CA PHE A 2 7.35 -9.07 10.27
C PHE A 2 7.40 -10.46 10.89
N HIS A 3 8.58 -10.97 11.23
CA HIS A 3 8.76 -12.30 11.81
C HIS A 3 8.01 -12.48 13.14
N ALA A 4 8.09 -11.49 14.06
CA ALA A 4 7.40 -11.53 15.34
C ALA A 4 5.89 -11.20 15.25
N GLY A 5 5.42 -10.62 14.15
CA GLY A 5 4.02 -10.25 13.96
C GLY A 5 3.60 -8.95 14.66
N MET A 6 4.55 -8.08 15.00
CA MET A 6 4.33 -6.85 15.75
C MET A 6 4.82 -5.61 15.01
N VAL A 7 4.07 -4.52 15.13
CA VAL A 7 4.62 -3.16 14.94
C VAL A 7 5.33 -2.79 16.23
N GLU A 8 6.60 -2.46 16.13
CA GLU A 8 7.45 -2.08 17.26
C GLU A 8 7.63 -0.56 17.26
N VAL A 9 7.50 0.06 18.43
CA VAL A 9 7.65 1.51 18.61
C VAL A 9 8.89 1.76 19.45
N TYR A 10 9.81 2.54 18.88
CA TYR A 10 11.07 2.89 19.52
C TYR A 10 11.11 4.38 19.85
N ASP A 11 11.72 4.74 20.98
CA ASP A 11 12.01 6.14 21.30
C ASP A 11 13.22 6.67 20.51
N LYS A 12 13.57 7.95 20.73
CA LYS A 12 14.72 8.60 20.07
C LYS A 12 16.07 7.96 20.39
N ASN A 13 16.15 7.14 21.44
CA ASN A 13 17.34 6.40 21.85
C ASN A 13 17.32 4.96 21.33
N PHE A 14 16.37 4.62 20.44
CA PHE A 14 16.13 3.27 19.95
C PHE A 14 15.81 2.26 21.04
N THR A 15 15.19 2.71 22.14
CA THR A 15 14.64 1.83 23.17
C THR A 15 13.23 1.44 22.77
N LEU A 16 12.92 0.14 22.80
CA LEU A 16 11.56 -0.36 22.57
C LEU A 16 10.66 0.15 23.70
N VAL A 17 9.61 0.90 23.35
CA VAL A 17 8.68 1.52 24.31
C VAL A 17 7.24 1.03 24.18
N ASN A 18 6.88 0.45 23.03
CA ASN A 18 5.56 -0.16 22.82
C ASN A 18 5.61 -1.18 21.68
N GLU A 19 4.66 -2.10 21.65
CA GLU A 19 4.40 -3.02 20.55
C GLU A 19 2.90 -3.19 20.37
N PHE A 20 2.44 -3.23 19.13
CA PHE A 20 1.03 -3.45 18.83
C PHE A 20 0.84 -4.22 17.51
N THR A 21 -0.34 -4.82 17.39
CA THR A 21 -0.77 -5.55 16.20
C THR A 21 -2.29 -5.68 16.23
N ASP A 22 -2.91 -6.06 15.11
CA ASP A 22 -4.30 -6.50 15.10
C ASP A 22 -4.34 -8.02 15.32
N ALA A 23 -4.81 -8.47 16.47
CA ALA A 23 -4.92 -9.90 16.76
C ALA A 23 -6.02 -10.62 15.93
N THR A 24 -6.82 -9.88 15.16
CA THR A 24 -7.98 -10.38 14.39
C THR A 24 -7.68 -10.64 12.92
N VAL A 25 -6.49 -10.31 12.40
CA VAL A 25 -6.09 -10.61 11.00
C VAL A 25 -5.85 -12.11 10.72
N GLY A 26 -6.08 -12.96 11.71
CA GLY A 26 -5.94 -14.41 11.59
C GLY A 26 -4.51 -14.90 11.79
N LEU A 27 -4.36 -16.22 11.89
CA LEU A 27 -3.07 -16.84 12.16
C LEU A 27 -2.11 -16.64 10.98
N ASN A 28 -0.84 -16.37 11.32
CA ASN A 28 0.25 -16.17 10.37
C ASN A 28 0.08 -14.97 9.44
N PHE A 29 -0.65 -13.95 9.86
CA PHE A 29 -0.57 -12.62 9.25
C PHE A 29 0.24 -11.70 10.15
N ALA A 30 1.06 -10.85 9.55
CA ALA A 30 1.96 -9.95 10.27
C ALA A 30 2.07 -8.60 9.57
N PRO A 31 2.32 -7.50 10.32
CA PRO A 31 2.58 -6.19 9.75
C PRO A 31 3.71 -6.21 8.71
N PHE A 32 3.45 -5.70 7.50
CA PHE A 32 4.36 -5.78 6.35
C PHE A 32 4.80 -4.39 5.86
N GLY A 33 3.87 -3.43 5.78
CA GLY A 33 4.12 -2.02 5.47
C GLY A 33 3.39 -1.09 6.42
N ILE A 34 3.89 0.14 6.56
CA ILE A 34 3.29 1.17 7.43
C ILE A 34 3.46 2.58 6.85
N GLN A 35 2.43 3.40 6.94
CA GLN A 35 2.47 4.82 6.56
C GLN A 35 1.68 5.69 7.54
N ASN A 36 2.17 6.91 7.80
CA ASN A 36 1.40 7.93 8.51
C ASN A 36 0.62 8.77 7.50
N ILE A 37 -0.71 8.67 7.54
CA ILE A 37 -1.62 9.35 6.64
C ILE A 37 -2.61 10.13 7.49
N GLY A 38 -2.56 11.47 7.38
CA GLY A 38 -3.46 12.34 8.14
C GLY A 38 -3.32 12.23 9.66
N GLY A 39 -2.18 11.74 10.17
CA GLY A 39 -1.93 11.54 11.61
C GLY A 39 -2.25 10.14 12.13
N GLN A 40 -2.85 9.27 11.30
CA GLN A 40 -3.11 7.87 11.64
C GLN A 40 -2.11 6.95 10.96
N LEU A 41 -1.83 5.80 11.59
CA LEU A 41 -0.94 4.77 11.07
C LEU A 41 -1.75 3.76 10.26
N TYR A 42 -1.57 3.77 8.95
CA TYR A 42 -2.10 2.73 8.07
C TYR A 42 -1.07 1.61 8.01
N VAL A 43 -1.46 0.42 8.46
CA VAL A 43 -0.60 -0.75 8.55
C VAL A 43 -1.14 -1.82 7.62
N THR A 44 -0.31 -2.30 6.71
CA THR A 44 -0.65 -3.46 5.89
C THR A 44 -0.19 -4.73 6.58
N PHE A 45 -0.92 -5.82 6.36
CA PHE A 45 -0.55 -7.14 6.85
C PHE A 45 -0.41 -8.09 5.67
N ALA A 46 0.64 -8.90 5.69
CA ALA A 46 0.87 -9.98 4.73
C ALA A 46 0.90 -11.32 5.46
N LYS A 47 0.57 -12.39 4.73
CA LYS A 47 0.65 -13.75 5.26
C LYS A 47 2.12 -14.15 5.34
N GLN A 48 2.55 -14.72 6.45
CA GLN A 48 3.89 -15.25 6.65
C GLN A 48 4.00 -16.64 6.01
N LYS A 49 5.10 -16.87 5.29
CA LYS A 49 5.47 -18.19 4.80
C LYS A 49 5.96 -19.05 5.96
N LEU A 50 5.39 -20.24 6.09
CA LEU A 50 5.76 -21.18 7.15
C LEU A 50 6.81 -22.19 6.67
N PRO A 51 7.63 -22.73 7.58
CA PRO A 51 7.58 -22.54 9.04
C PRO A 51 8.42 -21.37 9.58
N ASP A 52 9.26 -20.77 8.74
CA ASP A 52 10.34 -19.87 9.11
C ASP A 52 9.91 -18.41 9.26
N LYS A 53 8.82 -17.99 8.61
CA LYS A 53 8.22 -16.64 8.76
C LYS A 53 9.19 -15.51 8.42
N HIS A 54 10.16 -15.76 7.56
CA HIS A 54 11.08 -14.73 7.07
C HIS A 54 10.47 -13.96 5.90
N ASP A 55 9.81 -14.68 4.99
CA ASP A 55 9.18 -14.12 3.80
C ASP A 55 7.66 -14.18 3.87
N ASP A 56 7.00 -13.41 3.02
CA ASP A 56 5.57 -13.50 2.80
C ASP A 56 5.20 -14.74 1.95
N ASP A 57 4.00 -15.26 2.21
CA ASP A 57 3.32 -16.23 1.36
C ASP A 57 2.43 -15.43 0.38
N ALA A 58 3.04 -14.89 -0.67
CA ALA A 58 2.35 -14.09 -1.68
C ALA A 58 1.18 -14.86 -2.32
N GLY A 59 0.08 -14.16 -2.57
CA GLY A 59 -1.08 -14.68 -3.28
C GLY A 59 -2.31 -13.79 -3.12
N PRO A 60 -3.27 -13.82 -4.06
CA PRO A 60 -4.54 -13.12 -3.90
C PRO A 60 -5.24 -13.53 -2.60
N GLY A 61 -5.68 -12.55 -1.84
CA GLY A 61 -6.33 -12.74 -0.54
C GLY A 61 -5.36 -12.83 0.63
N ASN A 62 -4.05 -12.85 0.40
CA ASN A 62 -3.05 -12.89 1.47
C ASN A 62 -2.67 -11.47 1.93
N GLY A 63 -3.66 -10.69 2.36
CA GLY A 63 -3.38 -9.46 3.07
C GLY A 63 -4.56 -8.74 3.69
N PHE A 64 -4.23 -7.74 4.50
CA PHE A 64 -5.15 -6.80 5.14
C PHE A 64 -4.56 -5.38 5.13
N VAL A 65 -5.41 -4.39 5.34
CA VAL A 65 -5.00 -3.01 5.65
C VAL A 65 -5.83 -2.52 6.81
N ASP A 66 -5.18 -2.15 7.91
CA ASP A 66 -5.81 -1.61 9.11
C ASP A 66 -5.29 -0.20 9.41
N VAL A 67 -6.04 0.52 10.25
CA VAL A 67 -5.69 1.87 10.72
C VAL A 67 -5.58 1.84 12.24
N PHE A 68 -4.52 2.44 12.75
CA PHE A 68 -4.23 2.63 14.16
C PHE A 68 -3.96 4.10 14.45
N ASP A 69 -4.22 4.51 15.69
CA ASP A 69 -3.67 5.76 16.21
C ASP A 69 -2.16 5.61 16.50
N PRO A 70 -1.38 6.71 16.57
CA PRO A 70 0.07 6.64 16.81
C PRO A 70 0.51 5.95 18.10
N ASP A 71 -0.40 5.79 19.08
CA ASP A 71 -0.14 5.05 20.31
C ASP A 71 -0.36 3.53 20.18
N GLY A 72 -0.78 3.05 19.00
CA GLY A 72 -1.04 1.65 18.71
C GLY A 72 -2.50 1.22 18.93
N THR A 73 -3.40 2.14 19.27
CA THR A 73 -4.83 1.85 19.40
C THR A 73 -5.44 1.51 18.04
N PHE A 74 -6.07 0.35 17.91
CA PHE A 74 -6.79 -0.03 16.67
C PHE A 74 -7.99 0.88 16.44
N VAL A 75 -8.08 1.47 15.25
CA VAL A 75 -9.18 2.35 14.84
C VAL A 75 -10.20 1.58 14.02
N ARG A 76 -9.77 0.98 12.90
CA ARG A 76 -10.63 0.21 12.01
C ARG A 76 -9.83 -0.61 10.99
N ARG A 77 -10.51 -1.57 10.36
CA ARG A 77 -10.05 -2.21 9.13
C ARG A 77 -10.48 -1.44 7.90
N VAL A 78 -9.57 -1.30 6.93
CA VAL A 78 -9.86 -0.72 5.60
C VAL A 78 -10.23 -1.81 4.61
N ALA A 79 -9.40 -2.85 4.51
CA ALA A 79 -9.58 -3.91 3.52
C ALA A 79 -9.12 -5.27 4.07
N SER A 80 -9.80 -6.34 3.62
CA SER A 80 -9.47 -7.72 3.97
C SER A 80 -9.42 -8.59 2.73
N HIS A 81 -8.37 -9.38 2.57
CA HIS A 81 -8.26 -10.40 1.54
C HIS A 81 -8.55 -9.85 0.12
N GLY A 82 -9.22 -10.63 -0.72
CA GLY A 82 -9.63 -10.24 -2.07
C GLY A 82 -8.44 -9.94 -2.98
N THR A 83 -8.34 -8.70 -3.43
CA THR A 83 -7.28 -8.23 -4.34
C THR A 83 -5.97 -7.92 -3.63
N LEU A 84 -5.92 -7.97 -2.30
CA LEU A 84 -4.69 -7.79 -1.54
C LEU A 84 -3.77 -9.00 -1.70
N ASN A 85 -2.52 -8.74 -2.03
CA ASN A 85 -1.50 -9.75 -2.29
C ASN A 85 -0.16 -9.25 -1.74
N SER A 86 0.11 -9.61 -0.48
CA SER A 86 1.23 -9.06 0.30
C SER A 86 1.32 -7.53 0.19
N PRO A 87 0.28 -6.80 0.63
CA PRO A 87 0.22 -5.35 0.49
C PRO A 87 1.36 -4.67 1.27
N TRP A 88 2.04 -3.70 0.66
CA TRP A 88 3.17 -2.98 1.27
C TRP A 88 3.00 -1.46 1.16
N GLY A 89 2.96 -0.95 -0.08
CA GLY A 89 2.93 0.48 -0.37
C GLY A 89 1.55 1.08 -0.10
N LEU A 90 1.53 2.26 0.51
CA LEU A 90 0.30 3.00 0.82
C LEU A 90 0.45 4.46 0.45
N ALA A 91 -0.52 5.02 -0.27
CA ALA A 91 -0.60 6.45 -0.53
C ALA A 91 -2.05 6.88 -0.76
N VAL A 92 -2.48 8.01 -0.20
CA VAL A 92 -3.77 8.61 -0.57
C VAL A 92 -3.56 9.46 -1.82
N ALA A 93 -4.36 9.18 -2.85
CA ALA A 93 -4.36 9.93 -4.09
C ALA A 93 -4.86 11.37 -3.86
N PRO A 94 -4.20 12.38 -4.46
CA PRO A 94 -4.67 13.75 -4.37
C PRO A 94 -5.94 13.94 -5.20
N ASP A 95 -6.59 15.08 -5.00
CA ASP A 95 -7.67 15.54 -5.87
C ASP A 95 -7.18 15.63 -7.32
N GLY A 96 -7.99 15.12 -8.26
CA GLY A 96 -7.68 15.15 -9.68
C GLY A 96 -6.71 14.07 -10.16
N PHE A 97 -6.46 13.02 -9.37
CA PHE A 97 -5.75 11.82 -9.82
C PHE A 97 -6.66 10.85 -10.59
N GLY A 98 -7.38 11.38 -11.58
CA GLY A 98 -8.33 10.62 -12.40
C GLY A 98 -9.45 9.97 -11.59
N LYS A 99 -9.89 8.78 -12.02
CA LYS A 99 -10.97 8.00 -11.38
C LYS A 99 -10.73 7.77 -9.88
N PHE A 100 -9.47 7.58 -9.47
CA PHE A 100 -9.10 7.22 -8.10
C PHE A 100 -8.74 8.45 -7.24
N SER A 101 -9.29 9.62 -7.57
CA SER A 101 -9.07 10.83 -6.76
C SER A 101 -9.54 10.60 -5.32
N ARG A 102 -8.69 10.89 -4.34
CA ARG A 102 -8.93 10.70 -2.89
C ARG A 102 -8.97 9.26 -2.39
N ASP A 103 -8.73 8.28 -3.25
CA ASP A 103 -8.68 6.87 -2.82
C ASP A 103 -7.37 6.55 -2.12
N LEU A 104 -7.42 5.55 -1.25
CA LEU A 104 -6.22 4.89 -0.74
C LEU A 104 -5.70 3.93 -1.82
N LEU A 105 -4.51 4.23 -2.33
CA LEU A 105 -3.76 3.35 -3.21
C LEU A 105 -2.95 2.36 -2.35
N VAL A 106 -3.13 1.08 -2.64
CA VAL A 106 -2.44 -0.04 -1.98
C VAL A 106 -1.61 -0.78 -3.02
N GLY A 107 -0.29 -0.68 -2.89
CA GLY A 107 0.68 -1.41 -3.71
C GLY A 107 0.89 -2.82 -3.17
N ASN A 108 0.60 -3.82 -3.99
CA ASN A 108 0.85 -5.22 -3.69
C ASN A 108 2.28 -5.60 -4.06
N PHE A 109 3.07 -6.06 -3.10
CA PHE A 109 4.39 -6.61 -3.38
C PHE A 109 4.29 -7.89 -4.22
N GLY A 110 3.36 -8.78 -3.87
CA GLY A 110 3.31 -10.13 -4.40
C GLY A 110 2.96 -10.24 -5.89
N ASP A 111 2.07 -9.38 -6.40
CA ASP A 111 1.75 -9.32 -7.84
C ASP A 111 2.17 -8.02 -8.53
N GLY A 112 2.68 -7.04 -7.78
CA GLY A 112 3.15 -5.78 -8.33
C GLY A 112 2.07 -4.81 -8.76
N ARG A 113 0.80 -5.07 -8.45
CA ARG A 113 -0.34 -4.24 -8.86
C ARG A 113 -0.66 -3.17 -7.82
N ILE A 114 -1.40 -2.14 -8.24
CA ILE A 114 -1.89 -1.09 -7.35
C ILE A 114 -3.42 -1.13 -7.34
N ASN A 115 -3.97 -1.47 -6.18
CA ASN A 115 -5.40 -1.42 -5.90
C ASN A 115 -5.79 -0.03 -5.39
N ALA A 116 -6.99 0.43 -5.72
CA ALA A 116 -7.60 1.63 -5.15
C ALA A 116 -8.78 1.23 -4.25
N PHE A 117 -8.81 1.79 -3.05
CA PHE A 117 -9.89 1.62 -2.09
C PHE A 117 -10.43 2.97 -1.65
N GLY A 118 -11.75 3.10 -1.52
CA GLY A 118 -12.36 4.29 -0.95
C GLY A 118 -11.81 4.52 0.45
N VAL A 119 -11.12 5.64 0.67
CA VAL A 119 -10.33 5.85 1.90
C VAL A 119 -11.18 5.78 3.18
N SER A 120 -12.45 6.17 3.11
CA SER A 120 -13.40 6.13 4.23
C SER A 120 -14.25 4.86 4.28
N THR A 121 -14.66 4.34 3.11
CA THR A 121 -15.56 3.19 2.99
C THR A 121 -14.83 1.86 3.10
N GLY A 122 -13.57 1.80 2.66
CA GLY A 122 -12.83 0.55 2.50
C GLY A 122 -13.27 -0.28 1.29
N GLU A 123 -14.18 0.25 0.46
CA GLU A 123 -14.66 -0.44 -0.73
C GLU A 123 -13.58 -0.46 -1.81
N PHE A 124 -13.49 -1.55 -2.56
CA PHE A 124 -12.56 -1.69 -3.66
C PHE A 124 -13.09 -0.96 -4.90
N GLU A 125 -12.38 0.06 -5.36
CA GLU A 125 -12.80 0.95 -6.46
C GLU A 125 -12.17 0.57 -7.82
N GLY A 126 -11.14 -0.28 -7.79
CA GLY A 126 -10.49 -0.84 -8.98
C GLY A 126 -8.98 -0.99 -8.85
N GLN A 127 -8.33 -1.25 -9.98
CA GLN A 127 -6.88 -1.30 -10.11
C GLN A 127 -6.40 -0.21 -11.08
N LEU A 128 -5.18 0.29 -10.86
CA LEU A 128 -4.51 1.12 -11.86
C LEU A 128 -4.25 0.28 -13.11
N ILE A 129 -4.50 0.88 -14.27
CA ILE A 129 -4.32 0.26 -15.58
C ILE A 129 -3.34 1.06 -16.44
N ASP A 130 -2.70 0.38 -17.39
CA ASP A 130 -1.95 1.01 -18.46
C ASP A 130 -2.89 1.58 -19.55
N PRO A 131 -2.37 2.37 -20.52
CA PRO A 131 -3.17 2.92 -21.61
C PRO A 131 -3.85 1.86 -22.49
N GLU A 132 -3.34 0.63 -22.50
CA GLU A 132 -3.90 -0.51 -23.23
C GLU A 132 -5.02 -1.22 -22.45
N GLY A 133 -5.31 -0.78 -21.22
CA GLY A 133 -6.37 -1.32 -20.36
C GLY A 133 -5.95 -2.53 -19.51
N ASN A 134 -4.67 -2.89 -19.49
CA ASN A 134 -4.17 -3.98 -18.65
C ASN A 134 -3.83 -3.49 -17.24
N PRO A 135 -3.90 -4.35 -16.21
CA PRO A 135 -3.43 -3.99 -14.88
C PRO A 135 -1.96 -3.55 -14.89
N LEU A 136 -1.71 -2.32 -14.43
CA LEU A 136 -0.36 -1.79 -14.30
C LEU A 136 0.40 -2.63 -13.27
N THR A 137 1.48 -3.27 -13.71
CA THR A 137 2.20 -4.28 -12.91
C THR A 137 3.70 -3.94 -12.84
N MET A 138 4.22 -3.84 -11.61
CA MET A 138 5.64 -3.61 -11.32
C MET A 138 6.12 -4.70 -10.36
N ASN A 139 6.88 -5.68 -10.86
CA ASN A 139 7.38 -6.79 -10.05
C ASN A 139 8.12 -6.29 -8.80
N GLY A 140 7.77 -6.83 -7.62
CA GLY A 140 8.41 -6.45 -6.35
C GLY A 140 8.05 -5.04 -5.86
N LEU A 141 6.83 -4.56 -6.12
CA LEU A 141 6.39 -3.21 -5.76
C LEU A 141 6.47 -2.95 -4.24
N TRP A 142 7.18 -1.90 -3.84
CA TRP A 142 7.35 -1.48 -2.45
C TRP A 142 6.63 -0.16 -2.18
N ALA A 143 7.37 0.94 -2.06
CA ALA A 143 6.84 2.20 -1.57
C ALA A 143 6.03 2.90 -2.64
N LEU A 144 4.99 3.59 -2.20
CA LEU A 144 4.18 4.52 -2.99
C LEU A 144 4.24 5.88 -2.30
N GLN A 145 4.50 6.95 -3.05
CA GLN A 145 4.55 8.30 -2.49
C GLN A 145 4.20 9.34 -3.56
N PHE A 146 3.23 10.20 -3.27
CA PHE A 146 3.00 11.37 -4.11
C PHE A 146 4.08 12.42 -3.89
N GLY A 147 4.44 13.11 -4.98
CA GLY A 147 5.32 14.26 -4.93
C GLY A 147 4.79 15.35 -4.00
N ASN A 148 5.68 16.15 -3.42
CA ASN A 148 5.29 17.17 -2.44
C ASN A 148 5.14 18.58 -3.03
N GLY A 149 5.38 18.74 -4.34
CA GLY A 149 5.31 20.02 -5.05
C GLY A 149 6.49 20.96 -4.80
N ALA A 150 7.53 20.53 -4.08
CA ALA A 150 8.77 21.29 -3.95
C ALA A 150 9.58 21.23 -5.26
N PRO A 151 10.51 22.18 -5.51
CA PRO A 151 11.26 22.27 -6.77
C PRO A 151 11.90 20.96 -7.24
N ASN A 152 12.39 20.14 -6.30
CA ASN A 152 13.01 18.84 -6.58
C ASN A 152 12.20 17.65 -6.03
N GLY A 153 10.96 17.88 -5.57
CA GLY A 153 10.12 16.87 -4.93
C GLY A 153 8.99 16.34 -5.81
N GLY A 154 8.97 16.72 -7.09
CA GLY A 154 7.96 16.32 -8.06
C GLY A 154 6.60 16.99 -7.86
N SER A 155 5.76 16.92 -8.90
CA SER A 155 4.38 17.40 -8.83
C SER A 155 3.56 16.59 -7.82
N ARG A 156 2.60 17.25 -7.15
CA ARG A 156 1.64 16.58 -6.27
C ARG A 156 0.78 15.54 -6.99
N GLN A 157 0.64 15.64 -8.32
CA GLN A 157 -0.08 14.68 -9.15
C GLN A 157 0.80 13.50 -9.64
N THR A 158 2.07 13.45 -9.25
CA THR A 158 2.97 12.34 -9.62
C THR A 158 3.07 11.35 -8.49
N LEU A 159 2.66 10.11 -8.74
CA LEU A 159 2.86 8.99 -7.83
C LEU A 159 4.23 8.37 -8.12
N PHE A 160 5.17 8.48 -7.20
CA PHE A 160 6.44 7.78 -7.27
C PHE A 160 6.31 6.38 -6.66
N PHE A 161 7.06 5.44 -7.22
CA PHE A 161 7.15 4.09 -6.68
C PHE A 161 8.59 3.59 -6.63
N THR A 162 8.85 2.66 -5.70
CA THR A 162 10.04 1.81 -5.72
C THR A 162 9.64 0.36 -5.90
N ALA A 163 10.52 -0.44 -6.49
CA ALA A 163 10.33 -1.88 -6.59
C ALA A 163 11.66 -2.64 -6.50
N GLY A 164 11.64 -3.78 -5.79
CA GLY A 164 12.74 -4.73 -5.71
C GLY A 164 12.63 -5.77 -6.84
N ILE A 165 13.10 -5.43 -8.04
CA ILE A 165 13.00 -6.30 -9.21
C ILE A 165 14.07 -7.40 -9.17
N ALA A 166 13.82 -8.48 -9.93
CA ALA A 166 14.72 -9.63 -10.02
C ALA A 166 15.03 -10.22 -8.64
N ASP A 167 13.97 -10.55 -7.91
CA ASP A 167 14.05 -11.12 -6.55
C ASP A 167 14.84 -10.19 -5.62
N GLU A 168 14.49 -8.90 -5.64
CA GLU A 168 15.07 -7.82 -4.81
C GLU A 168 16.57 -7.56 -5.03
N SER A 169 17.22 -8.27 -5.96
CA SER A 169 18.64 -8.07 -6.28
C SER A 169 18.92 -6.72 -6.96
N HIS A 170 17.89 -6.06 -7.48
CA HIS A 170 17.96 -4.75 -8.12
C HIS A 170 16.81 -3.83 -7.68
N GLY A 171 17.07 -2.52 -7.71
CA GLY A 171 16.07 -1.50 -7.45
C GLY A 171 15.56 -0.84 -8.72
N LEU A 172 14.25 -0.68 -8.83
CA LEU A 172 13.58 0.18 -9.80
C LEU A 172 12.95 1.37 -9.06
N PHE A 173 13.19 2.57 -9.57
CA PHE A 173 12.47 3.78 -9.16
C PHE A 173 11.76 4.36 -10.37
N GLY A 174 10.49 4.69 -10.21
CA GLY A 174 9.67 5.19 -11.32
C GLY A 174 8.56 6.12 -10.85
N SER A 175 7.77 6.59 -11.81
CA SER A 175 6.63 7.46 -11.54
C SER A 175 5.45 7.16 -12.44
N ILE A 176 4.25 7.29 -11.88
CA ILE A 176 2.97 7.11 -12.52
C ILE A 176 2.23 8.45 -12.49
N ARG A 177 1.54 8.76 -13.60
CA ARG A 177 0.64 9.90 -13.71
C ARG A 177 -0.69 9.41 -14.26
N ALA A 178 -1.78 9.97 -13.77
CA ALA A 178 -3.08 9.74 -14.35
C ALA A 178 -3.07 10.18 -15.82
N GLY A 179 -3.61 9.33 -16.71
CA GLY A 179 -3.85 9.71 -18.10
C GLY A 179 -4.88 10.84 -18.15
N SER A 180 -4.73 11.75 -19.11
CA SER A 180 -5.80 12.67 -19.48
C SER A 180 -6.87 11.85 -20.19
N GLY A 181 -7.97 11.53 -19.51
CA GLY A 181 -9.10 10.88 -20.18
C GLY A 181 -9.55 11.76 -21.37
N GLN A 182 -9.62 11.18 -22.56
CA GLN A 182 -10.62 11.65 -23.52
C GLN A 182 -11.96 11.34 -22.87
N GLU A 183 -12.70 12.37 -22.49
CA GLU A 183 -14.14 12.23 -22.36
C GLU A 183 -14.63 11.84 -23.75
N ASP A 184 -14.96 10.56 -23.93
CA ASP A 184 -15.72 10.10 -25.07
C ASP A 184 -17.11 10.75 -24.95
N ASN A 185 -17.23 11.95 -25.54
CA ASN A 185 -18.51 12.55 -25.85
C ASN A 185 -19.17 11.68 -26.92
N GLU A 186 -19.85 10.62 -26.49
CA GLU A 186 -20.88 9.96 -27.28
C GLU A 186 -22.11 10.87 -27.32
N ASP A 187 -22.04 11.89 -28.19
CA ASP A 187 -23.22 12.54 -28.75
C ASP A 187 -23.68 11.70 -29.97
N GLU A 188 -24.77 10.94 -29.82
CA GLU A 188 -25.70 10.60 -30.90
C GLU A 188 -27.09 11.20 -30.63
#